data_AF-A0A7R9DW71-F1
#
_entry.id   AF-A0A7R9DW71-F1
#
_cell.length_a   1.000
_cell.length_b   1.000
_cell.length_c   1.000
_cell.angle_alpha   90.00
_cell.angle_beta   90.00
_cell.angle_gamma   90.00
#
_symmetry.space_group_name_H-M   'P 1'
#
loop_
_entity.id
_entity.type
_entity.pdbx_description
1 polymer ?
#
loop_
_entity_poly.entity_id
_entity_poly.type
_entity_poly.pdbx_seq_one_letter_code
_entity_poly.pdbx_strand_id
1 'polypeptide(L)'
;MRRDGSSSQCACVPRNEQRNQTVTVPEDSVVQGQCPDSGTGEYRIRMTWRTPSKEHNNEADVILQSTGSSYYISGLEAAIFLDNLTFPDGADPYSLQNISVTDLKLYETPISVQRTCDREKREYANNGEISLSNLEILVLGTRHTASIG
;
A
#
# COMPACT_ATOMS: atom_id res chain seq x y z
N MET A 1 14.42 -50.94 -43.87
CA MET A 1 14.89 -50.77 -42.46
C MET A 1 16.10 -49.85 -42.54
N ARG A 2 16.24 -48.70 -41.88
CA ARG A 2 15.62 -48.10 -40.69
C ARG A 2 15.42 -46.58 -40.93
N ARG A 3 14.44 -46.00 -40.25
CA ARG A 3 14.22 -44.55 -40.12
C ARG A 3 15.09 -44.09 -38.95
N ASP A 4 15.91 -43.06 -39.14
CA ASP A 4 16.43 -42.28 -38.01
C ASP A 4 15.71 -40.93 -38.02
N GLY A 5 14.73 -40.83 -37.12
CA GLY A 5 14.04 -39.61 -36.81
C GLY A 5 14.95 -38.69 -36.01
N SER A 6 15.26 -37.53 -36.58
CA SER A 6 15.78 -36.39 -35.84
C SER A 6 14.69 -35.91 -34.88
N SER A 7 14.75 -36.37 -33.63
CA SER A 7 13.94 -35.85 -32.54
C SER A 7 14.58 -34.54 -32.10
N SER A 8 14.11 -33.43 -32.67
CA SER A 8 14.28 -32.11 -32.07
C SER A 8 13.52 -32.10 -30.76
N GLN A 9 14.21 -32.38 -29.65
CA GLN A 9 13.69 -32.13 -28.31
C GLN A 9 13.47 -30.63 -28.17
N CYS A 10 12.20 -30.21 -28.19
CA CYS A 10 11.79 -28.91 -27.68
C CYS A 10 12.13 -28.87 -26.19
N ALA A 11 13.27 -28.26 -25.84
CA ALA A 11 13.55 -27.90 -24.47
C ALA A 11 12.50 -26.86 -24.05
N CYS A 12 11.61 -27.25 -23.15
CA CYS A 12 10.76 -26.29 -22.44
C CYS A 12 11.70 -25.48 -21.54
N VAL A 13 12.08 -24.28 -21.98
CA VAL A 13 12.67 -23.29 -21.08
C VAL A 13 11.59 -22.99 -20.04
N PRO A 14 11.82 -23.21 -18.73
CA PRO A 14 10.84 -22.83 -17.74
C PRO A 14 10.58 -21.34 -17.89
N ARG A 15 9.32 -21.02 -18.19
CA ARG A 15 8.82 -19.65 -18.18
C ARG A 15 9.11 -19.13 -16.77
N ASN A 16 9.85 -18.04 -16.63
CA ASN A 16 9.99 -17.33 -15.36
C ASN A 16 8.57 -16.97 -14.93
N GLU A 17 7.96 -17.79 -14.08
CA GLU A 17 6.69 -17.48 -13.45
C GLU A 17 6.99 -16.32 -12.52
N GLN A 18 6.59 -15.13 -12.93
CA GLN A 18 6.62 -13.94 -12.09
C GLN A 18 5.67 -14.24 -10.92
N ARG A 19 6.23 -14.74 -9.80
CA ARG A 19 5.45 -15.07 -8.61
C ARG A 19 4.98 -13.78 -7.98
N ASN A 20 3.72 -13.44 -8.21
CA ASN A 20 3.07 -12.36 -7.50
C ASN A 20 2.96 -12.75 -6.03
N GLN A 21 3.57 -11.97 -5.15
CA GLN A 21 3.48 -12.12 -3.71
C GLN A 21 2.65 -10.98 -3.13
N THR A 22 1.84 -11.30 -2.12
CA THR A 22 1.03 -10.33 -1.41
C THR A 22 1.61 -10.09 -0.03
N VAL A 23 1.84 -8.82 0.31
CA VAL A 23 2.22 -8.41 1.67
C VAL A 23 1.02 -7.72 2.30
N THR A 24 0.60 -8.21 3.46
CA THR A 24 -0.49 -7.61 4.25
C THR A 24 0.12 -6.80 5.39
N VAL A 25 -0.41 -5.59 5.60
CA VAL A 25 -0.03 -4.78 6.77
C VAL A 25 -0.51 -5.52 8.03
N PRO A 26 0.40 -5.85 8.98
CA PRO A 26 0.02 -6.61 10.15
C PRO A 26 -0.67 -5.74 11.20
N GLU A 27 -1.46 -6.38 12.07
CA GLU A 27 -2.22 -5.72 13.14
C GLU A 27 -1.32 -5.06 14.19
N ASP A 28 -0.09 -5.53 14.36
CA ASP A 28 0.90 -5.00 15.30
C ASP A 28 1.79 -3.90 14.70
N SER A 29 1.42 -3.38 13.52
CA SER A 29 2.13 -2.26 12.89
C SER A 29 2.08 -1.00 13.76
N VAL A 30 3.18 -0.24 13.76
CA VAL A 30 3.25 1.06 14.41
C VAL A 30 2.55 2.07 13.51
N VAL A 31 1.51 2.73 14.04
CA VAL A 31 0.74 3.75 13.31
C VAL A 31 1.12 5.14 13.78
N GLN A 32 1.45 6.02 12.85
CA GLN A 32 1.76 7.43 13.08
C GLN A 32 0.92 8.31 12.16
N GLY A 33 0.42 9.42 12.68
CA GLY A 33 -0.37 10.38 11.92
C GLY A 33 0.31 11.74 11.86
N GLN A 34 0.33 12.36 10.69
CA GLN A 34 0.69 13.76 10.51
C GLN A 34 -0.54 14.55 10.07
N CYS A 35 -0.84 15.61 10.82
CA CYS A 35 -1.91 16.56 10.51
C CYS A 35 -1.30 17.88 10.02
N PRO A 36 -1.95 18.58 9.08
CA PRO A 36 -1.54 19.92 8.66
C PRO A 36 -1.91 20.96 9.73
N ASP A 37 -1.02 21.93 9.97
CA ASP A 37 -1.21 22.98 10.98
C ASP A 37 -2.46 23.84 10.74
N SER A 38 -2.84 24.01 9.47
CA SER A 38 -4.00 24.80 9.03
C SER A 38 -5.35 24.10 9.24
N GLY A 39 -5.36 22.80 9.57
CA GLY A 39 -6.58 21.98 9.57
C GLY A 39 -7.14 21.65 8.18
N THR A 40 -6.59 22.23 7.11
CA THR A 40 -6.91 21.92 5.71
C THR A 40 -5.63 21.64 4.93
N GLY A 41 -5.58 20.55 4.18
CA GLY A 41 -4.37 20.14 3.47
C GLY A 41 -4.22 18.63 3.43
N GLU A 42 -2.98 18.19 3.24
CA GLU A 42 -2.60 16.78 3.26
C GLU A 42 -2.48 16.28 4.71
N TYR A 43 -3.11 15.15 4.97
CA TYR A 43 -2.96 14.34 6.17
C TYR A 43 -2.29 13.04 5.76
N ARG A 44 -1.37 12.55 6.56
CA ARG A 44 -0.65 11.29 6.27
C ARG A 44 -0.79 10.33 7.44
N ILE A 45 -1.26 9.13 7.16
CA ILE A 45 -1.28 8.02 8.11
C ILE A 45 -0.23 7.01 7.66
N ARG A 46 0.84 6.89 8.44
CA ARG A 46 1.95 5.96 8.21
C ARG A 46 1.80 4.73 9.07
N MET A 47 1.91 3.56 8.44
CA MET A 47 2.01 2.26 9.08
C MET A 47 3.40 1.71 8.85
N THR A 48 4.08 1.29 9.91
CA THR A 48 5.44 0.72 9.84
C THR A 48 5.47 -0.63 10.53
N TRP A 49 6.02 -1.65 9.88
CA TRP A 49 6.15 -2.99 10.45
C TRP A 49 7.47 -3.65 10.06
N ARG A 50 7.95 -4.58 10.88
CA ARG A 50 9.19 -5.32 10.58
C ARG A 50 8.97 -6.34 9.48
N THR A 51 9.99 -6.52 8.64
CA THR A 51 10.05 -7.66 7.73
C THR A 51 10.08 -8.97 8.52
N PRO A 52 9.65 -10.11 7.92
CA PRO A 52 9.83 -11.43 8.52
C PRO A 52 11.28 -11.75 8.91
N SER A 53 12.27 -11.25 8.15
CA SER A 53 13.70 -11.37 8.50
C SER A 53 14.10 -10.54 9.72
N LYS A 54 13.29 -9.54 10.09
CA LYS A 54 13.51 -8.57 11.18
C LYS A 54 14.70 -7.62 10.97
N GLU A 55 15.28 -7.60 9.78
CA GLU A 55 16.44 -6.78 9.43
C GLU A 55 16.03 -5.37 8.96
N HIS A 56 14.82 -5.24 8.40
CA HIS A 56 14.30 -3.98 7.87
C HIS A 56 12.86 -3.74 8.32
N ASN A 57 12.37 -2.52 8.06
CA ASN A 57 10.98 -2.15 8.24
C ASN A 57 10.35 -1.87 6.88
N ASN A 58 9.15 -2.38 6.67
CA ASN A 58 8.25 -1.95 5.61
C ASN A 58 7.45 -0.74 6.08
N GLU A 59 7.02 0.07 5.12
CA GLU A 59 6.17 1.23 5.36
C GLU A 59 5.00 1.25 4.38
N ALA A 60 3.86 1.76 4.83
CA ALA A 60 2.72 2.09 3.99
C ALA A 60 2.10 3.42 4.46
N ASP A 61 1.82 4.31 3.53
CA ASP A 61 1.18 5.59 3.78
C ASP A 61 -0.20 5.63 3.12
N VAL A 62 -1.20 6.05 3.89
CA VAL A 62 -2.49 6.50 3.37
C VAL A 62 -2.52 8.02 3.45
N ILE A 63 -2.69 8.66 2.31
CA ILE A 63 -2.68 10.11 2.18
C ILE A 63 -4.12 10.58 1.99
N LEU A 64 -4.58 11.46 2.88
CA LEU A 64 -5.89 12.09 2.79
C LEU A 64 -5.76 13.57 2.46
N GLN A 65 -6.62 14.06 1.60
CA GLN A 65 -6.74 15.48 1.31
C GLN A 65 -8.02 16.03 1.94
N SER A 66 -7.89 17.13 2.68
CA SER A 66 -9.03 17.94 3.14
C SER A 66 -9.29 19.09 2.18
N THR A 67 -10.57 19.32 1.88
CA THR A 67 -11.07 20.51 1.18
C THR A 67 -11.63 21.57 2.15
N GLY A 68 -11.59 21.29 3.46
CA GLY A 68 -12.27 22.08 4.49
C GLY A 68 -13.76 21.76 4.66
N SER A 69 -14.39 21.02 3.74
CA SER A 69 -15.78 20.55 3.84
C SER A 69 -15.92 19.04 3.63
N SER A 70 -14.93 18.40 3.02
CA SER A 70 -14.83 16.96 2.84
C SER A 70 -13.39 16.50 2.94
N TYR A 71 -13.22 15.19 3.11
CA TYR A 71 -11.96 14.49 3.04
C TYR A 71 -12.06 13.35 2.02
N TYR A 72 -10.97 13.04 1.35
CA TYR A 72 -10.86 11.87 0.48
C TYR A 72 -9.43 11.33 0.53
N ILE A 73 -9.26 10.05 0.20
CA ILE A 73 -7.93 9.47 0.01
C ILE A 73 -7.40 9.96 -1.35
N SER A 74 -6.30 10.71 -1.30
CA SER A 74 -5.62 11.32 -2.44
C SER A 74 -4.41 10.53 -2.92
N GLY A 75 -3.87 9.65 -2.07
CA GLY A 75 -2.75 8.81 -2.45
C GLY A 75 -2.55 7.61 -1.53
N LEU A 76 -1.87 6.61 -2.08
CA LEU A 76 -1.42 5.41 -1.41
C LEU A 76 0.03 5.16 -1.77
N GLU A 77 0.88 5.00 -0.76
CA GLU A 77 2.29 4.71 -0.96
C GLU A 77 2.71 3.50 -0.12
N ALA A 78 3.66 2.71 -0.61
CA ALA A 78 4.23 1.59 0.13
C ALA A 78 5.71 1.44 -0.22
N ALA A 79 6.52 1.15 0.79
CA ALA A 79 7.94 0.86 0.67
C ALA A 79 8.17 -0.54 1.27
N ILE A 80 8.35 -1.54 0.41
CA ILE A 80 8.40 -2.96 0.78
C ILE A 80 9.79 -3.53 0.48
N PHE A 81 10.45 -4.05 1.51
CA PHE A 81 11.72 -4.76 1.35
C PHE A 81 11.47 -6.18 0.84
N LEU A 82 12.19 -6.53 -0.24
CA LEU A 82 12.18 -7.86 -0.82
C LEU A 82 13.15 -8.78 -0.07
N ASP A 83 12.80 -9.15 1.15
CA ASP A 83 13.59 -10.14 1.91
C ASP A 83 13.44 -11.56 1.33
N ASN A 84 14.43 -12.41 1.59
CA ASN A 84 14.46 -13.77 1.05
C ASN A 84 13.43 -14.74 1.68
N LEU A 85 12.84 -14.40 2.83
CA LEU A 85 11.81 -15.23 3.47
C LEU A 85 10.44 -15.00 2.79
N THR A 86 10.19 -13.78 2.35
CA THR A 86 8.96 -13.36 1.68
C THR A 86 9.09 -13.48 0.15
N PHE A 87 10.28 -13.22 -0.38
CA PHE A 87 10.60 -13.21 -1.82
C PHE A 87 11.87 -14.04 -2.12
N PRO A 88 11.81 -15.38 -1.96
CA PRO A 88 12.98 -16.26 -2.09
C PRO A 88 13.62 -16.28 -3.49
N ASP A 89 12.88 -15.86 -4.51
CA ASP A 89 13.33 -15.78 -5.92
C ASP A 89 13.50 -14.32 -6.41
N GLY A 90 13.56 -13.35 -5.49
CA GLY A 90 13.73 -11.94 -5.81
C GLY A 90 15.04 -11.65 -6.53
N ALA A 91 15.01 -10.73 -7.51
CA ALA A 91 16.17 -10.38 -8.33
C ALA A 91 17.36 -9.79 -7.54
N ASP A 92 17.11 -9.29 -6.32
CA ASP A 92 18.14 -8.84 -5.39
C ASP A 92 17.58 -8.93 -3.94
N PRO A 93 18.15 -9.79 -3.07
CA PRO A 93 17.71 -9.87 -1.69
C PRO A 93 17.91 -8.51 -1.00
N TYR A 94 16.89 -8.06 -0.27
CA TYR A 94 16.87 -6.78 0.46
C TYR A 94 16.71 -5.52 -0.40
N SER A 95 16.38 -5.67 -1.69
CA SER A 95 15.99 -4.52 -2.50
C SER A 95 14.67 -3.91 -2.02
N LEU A 96 14.57 -2.58 -2.08
CA LEU A 96 13.37 -1.84 -1.70
C LEU A 96 12.49 -1.60 -2.92
N GLN A 97 11.20 -1.96 -2.82
CA GLN A 97 10.18 -1.65 -3.81
C GLN A 97 9.27 -0.53 -3.32
N ASN A 98 9.19 0.55 -4.09
CA ASN A 98 8.35 1.70 -3.78
C ASN A 98 7.14 1.73 -4.70
N ILE A 99 5.96 1.45 -4.18
CA ILE A 99 4.70 1.53 -4.91
C ILE A 99 4.05 2.85 -4.54
N SER A 100 3.66 3.67 -5.53
CA SER A 100 2.96 4.93 -5.28
C SER A 100 1.82 5.09 -6.29
N VAL A 101 0.64 5.42 -5.76
CA VAL A 101 -0.55 5.77 -6.52
C VAL A 101 -1.04 7.12 -6.02
N THR A 102 -0.95 8.14 -6.85
CA THR A 102 -1.33 9.53 -6.55
C THR A 102 -2.56 9.96 -7.32
N ASP A 103 -3.01 11.20 -7.10
CA ASP A 103 -4.14 11.82 -7.80
C ASP A 103 -5.46 11.03 -7.66
N LEU A 104 -5.59 10.29 -6.56
CA LEU A 104 -6.78 9.55 -6.23
C LEU A 104 -7.87 10.48 -5.71
N LYS A 105 -9.13 10.05 -5.88
CA LYS A 105 -10.28 10.66 -5.21
C LYS A 105 -11.18 9.57 -4.63
N LEU A 106 -10.63 8.78 -3.71
CA LEU A 106 -11.32 7.65 -3.13
C LEU A 106 -12.05 8.04 -1.84
N TYR A 107 -13.23 7.45 -1.63
CA TYR A 107 -13.99 7.53 -0.38
C TYR A 107 -14.27 8.95 0.12
N GLU A 108 -14.56 9.88 -0.80
CA GLU A 108 -14.92 11.26 -0.44
C GLU A 108 -16.06 11.28 0.59
N THR A 109 -15.80 11.92 1.73
CA THR A 109 -16.67 11.91 2.90
C THR A 109 -16.73 13.31 3.50
N PRO A 110 -17.92 13.87 3.75
CA PRO A 110 -18.06 15.16 4.43
C PRO A 110 -17.48 15.15 5.85
N ILE A 111 -17.08 16.32 6.36
CA ILE A 111 -16.63 16.44 7.77
C ILE A 111 -17.75 15.99 8.72
N SER A 112 -17.38 15.36 9.83
CA SER A 112 -18.31 14.87 10.86
C SER A 112 -19.24 13.75 10.41
N VAL A 113 -18.96 13.13 9.25
CA VAL A 113 -19.60 11.91 8.79
C VAL A 113 -18.62 10.75 8.89
N GLN A 114 -19.07 9.67 9.52
CA GLN A 114 -18.34 8.40 9.54
C GLN A 114 -18.71 7.59 8.30
N ARG A 115 -17.73 6.97 7.66
CA ARG A 115 -17.96 6.11 6.50
C ARG A 115 -17.24 4.78 6.65
N THR A 116 -18.00 3.71 6.52
CA THR A 116 -17.51 2.34 6.48
C THR A 116 -17.57 1.82 5.04
N CYS A 117 -16.52 1.14 4.62
CA CYS A 117 -16.33 0.61 3.27
C CYS A 117 -15.88 -0.85 3.34
N ASP A 118 -16.83 -1.77 3.16
CA ASP A 118 -16.57 -3.22 3.22
C ASP A 118 -16.06 -3.80 1.89
N ARG A 119 -16.17 -3.03 0.80
CA ARG A 119 -15.70 -3.47 -0.52
C ARG A 119 -14.21 -3.18 -0.67
N GLU A 120 -13.48 -4.21 -1.09
CA GLU A 120 -12.09 -4.06 -1.49
C GLU A 120 -11.99 -3.08 -2.68
N LYS A 121 -11.02 -2.16 -2.61
CA LYS A 121 -10.65 -1.28 -3.71
C LYS A 121 -9.19 -1.52 -4.04
N ARG A 122 -8.90 -1.75 -5.32
CA ARG A 122 -7.56 -2.00 -5.86
C ARG A 122 -7.15 -0.83 -6.73
N GLU A 123 -5.90 -0.43 -6.58
CA GLU A 123 -5.26 0.60 -7.37
C GLU A 123 -3.91 0.10 -7.86
N TYR A 124 -3.54 0.50 -9.07
CA TYR A 124 -2.41 -0.08 -9.81
C TYR A 124 -1.33 0.98 -10.05
N ALA A 125 -0.08 0.61 -9.75
CA ALA A 125 1.11 1.34 -10.14
C ALA A 125 1.94 0.51 -11.13
N ASN A 126 2.97 1.13 -11.72
CA ASN A 126 3.83 0.44 -12.69
C ASN A 126 4.59 -0.77 -12.12
N ASN A 127 4.79 -0.81 -10.80
CA ASN A 127 5.61 -1.81 -10.11
C ASN A 127 4.86 -2.52 -8.96
N GLY A 128 3.54 -2.43 -8.92
CA GLY A 128 2.75 -3.13 -7.90
C GLY A 128 1.28 -2.74 -7.89
N GLU A 129 0.54 -3.39 -7.01
CA GLU A 129 -0.87 -3.16 -6.75
C GLU A 129 -1.05 -2.88 -5.26
N ILE A 130 -1.86 -1.88 -4.92
CA ILE A 130 -2.28 -1.61 -3.54
C ILE A 130 -3.78 -1.90 -3.45
N SER A 131 -4.16 -2.67 -2.43
CA SER A 131 -5.56 -2.95 -2.11
C SER A 131 -5.92 -2.38 -0.74
N LEU A 132 -7.08 -1.76 -0.65
CA LEU A 132 -7.71 -1.30 0.59
C LEU A 132 -8.94 -2.14 0.84
N SER A 133 -9.07 -2.70 2.05
CA SER A 133 -10.23 -3.49 2.46
C SER A 133 -10.60 -3.19 3.91
N ASN A 134 -11.86 -3.43 4.28
CA ASN A 134 -12.38 -3.23 5.64
C ASN A 134 -12.06 -1.84 6.23
N LEU A 135 -12.28 -0.80 5.43
CA LEU A 135 -11.89 0.55 5.77
C LEU A 135 -13.00 1.27 6.55
N GLU A 136 -12.66 1.79 7.71
CA GLU A 136 -13.51 2.69 8.47
C GLU A 136 -12.82 4.06 8.60
N ILE A 137 -13.44 5.10 8.04
CA ILE A 137 -12.93 6.47 8.10
C ILE A 137 -13.83 7.30 9.00
N LEU A 138 -13.26 7.84 10.06
CA LEU A 138 -13.87 8.85 10.91
C LEU A 138 -13.00 10.11 10.88
N VAL A 139 -13.55 11.22 10.38
CA VAL A 139 -12.87 12.52 10.43
C VAL A 139 -13.66 13.49 11.29
N LEU A 140 -13.07 13.87 12.42
CA LEU A 140 -13.65 14.81 13.38
C LEU A 140 -13.20 16.22 13.03
N GLY A 141 -14.14 17.15 12.84
CA GLY A 141 -13.81 18.57 12.68
C GLY A 141 -13.32 19.14 14.01
N THR A 142 -12.05 19.55 14.09
CA THR A 142 -11.52 20.24 15.27
C THR A 142 -11.91 21.72 15.21
N ARG A 143 -12.94 22.13 15.97
CA ARG A 143 -13.02 23.53 16.40
C ARG A 143 -12.06 23.70 17.57
N HIS A 144 -10.86 24.21 17.30
CA HIS A 144 -10.03 24.75 18.38
C HIS A 144 -10.74 25.95 19.01
N THR A 145 -11.36 25.73 20.16
CA THR A 145 -11.69 26.83 21.08
C THR A 145 -10.62 26.82 22.15
N ALA A 146 -9.61 27.68 21.99
CA ALA A 146 -8.73 28.04 23.08
C ALA A 146 -9.51 29.01 23.98
N SER A 147 -10.03 28.53 25.11
CA SER A 147 -10.42 29.41 26.20
C SER A 147 -9.19 29.69 27.05
N ILE A 148 -8.69 30.92 26.99
CA ILE A 148 -7.80 31.46 28.01
C ILE A 148 -8.70 31.76 29.22
N GLY A 149 -8.44 31.07 30.33
CA GLY A 149 -9.02 31.31 31.65
C GLY A 149 -7.92 31.19 32.69
#